data_AF-A0A7V7DWI2-F1
#
_entry.id   AF-A0A7V7DWI2-F1
#
_cell.length_a   1.000
_cell.length_b   1.000
_cell.length_c   1.000
_cell.angle_alpha   90.00
_cell.angle_beta   90.00
_cell.angle_gamma   90.00
#
_symmetry.space_group_name_H-M   'P 1'
#
loop_
_entity.id
_entity.type
_entity.pdbx_description
1 polymer ?
#
loop_
_entity_poly.entity_id
_entity_poly.type
_entity_poly.pdbx_seq_one_letter_code
_entity_poly.pdbx_strand_id
1 'polypeptide(L)'
;MTILAGPEALKMDGNNERRMEHRMPYHWPIWFDDDFNQELVQGQMVDISSKAAAFTCHAYESYPSEGQQVTAHFSVPLCGPGDSFAMRNFTRSGHTCRIEHVNYVLRRVAVQFAEPLPFKPGEQDQQQVPAPSLL
;
A
#
# COMPACT_ATOMS: atom_id res chain seq x y z
N MET A 1 24.61 18.96 51.20
CA MET A 1 23.18 19.09 50.87
C MET A 1 23.03 18.69 49.42
N THR A 2 22.66 17.44 49.21
CA THR A 2 22.54 16.76 47.91
C THR A 2 21.26 17.22 47.23
N ILE A 3 21.33 17.65 45.97
CA ILE A 3 20.14 17.72 45.10
C ILE A 3 20.29 16.64 44.04
N LEU A 4 19.24 15.83 43.99
CA LEU A 4 19.07 14.58 43.28
C LEU A 4 18.97 14.80 41.77
N ALA A 5 19.44 13.80 41.03
CA ALA A 5 19.21 13.62 39.61
C ALA A 5 17.71 13.68 39.29
N GLY A 6 17.33 14.55 38.36
CA GLY A 6 16.04 14.44 37.67
C GLY A 6 16.16 13.34 36.61
N PRO A 7 15.17 12.44 36.47
CA PRO A 7 15.14 11.54 35.32
C PRO A 7 14.75 12.37 34.09
N GLU A 8 15.69 12.58 33.17
CA GLU A 8 15.33 12.76 31.77
C GLU A 8 14.63 11.47 31.34
N ALA A 9 13.30 11.49 31.43
CA ALA A 9 12.46 10.53 30.75
C ALA A 9 12.80 10.62 29.27
N LEU A 10 13.62 9.67 28.81
CA LEU A 10 13.79 9.36 27.39
C LEU A 10 12.40 9.30 26.77
N LYS A 11 12.15 10.22 25.84
CA LYS A 11 10.95 10.24 25.00
C LYS A 11 10.72 8.84 24.46
N MET A 12 9.70 8.19 25.00
CA MET A 12 9.05 7.08 24.35
C MET A 12 8.32 7.70 23.17
N ASP A 13 8.98 7.79 22.01
CA ASP A 13 8.32 8.09 20.75
C ASP A 13 7.39 6.92 20.48
N GLY A 14 6.20 7.00 21.06
CA GLY A 14 5.07 6.14 20.79
C GLY A 14 4.71 6.34 19.34
N ASN A 15 5.40 5.59 18.47
CA ASN A 15 5.01 5.44 17.08
C ASN A 15 3.63 4.78 17.13
N ASN A 16 2.60 5.62 17.11
CA ASN A 16 1.19 5.24 17.18
C ASN A 16 0.81 4.69 15.80
N GLU A 17 1.54 3.66 15.37
CA GLU A 17 1.36 2.98 14.10
C GLU A 17 0.03 2.24 14.18
N ARG A 18 -1.00 2.85 13.61
CA ARG A 18 -2.35 2.27 13.57
C ARG A 18 -2.48 1.18 12.51
N ARG A 19 -1.48 1.03 11.63
CA ARG A 19 -1.54 0.06 10.53
C ARG A 19 -1.17 -1.32 11.03
N MET A 20 -2.01 -2.29 10.67
CA MET A 20 -1.85 -3.71 11.03
C MET A 20 -0.88 -4.46 10.09
N GLU A 21 -0.39 -3.80 9.04
CA GLU A 21 0.46 -4.37 8.00
C GLU A 21 1.39 -3.29 7.44
N HIS A 22 2.65 -3.67 7.18
CA HIS A 22 3.60 -2.80 6.48
C HIS A 22 3.20 -2.61 5.02
N ARG A 23 3.24 -1.38 4.53
CA ARG A 23 2.99 -1.11 3.11
C ARG A 23 4.30 -1.16 2.35
N MET A 24 4.36 -2.01 1.34
CA MET A 24 5.51 -2.10 0.45
C MET A 24 5.56 -0.86 -0.46
N PRO A 25 6.61 -0.03 -0.41
CA PRO A 25 6.82 1.02 -1.40
C PRO A 25 7.05 0.38 -2.77
N TYR A 26 6.31 0.83 -3.78
CA TYR A 26 6.28 0.11 -5.04
C TYR A 26 5.88 1.01 -6.20
N HIS A 27 6.78 1.20 -7.17
CA HIS A 27 6.65 2.18 -8.25
C HIS A 27 6.25 1.56 -9.59
N TRP A 28 5.26 0.67 -9.59
CA TRP A 28 4.78 -0.03 -10.79
C TRP A 28 3.50 0.60 -11.35
N PRO A 29 3.22 0.48 -12.66
CA PRO A 29 1.95 0.91 -13.23
C PRO A 29 0.74 0.27 -12.55
N ILE A 30 -0.33 1.06 -12.46
CA ILE A 30 -1.68 0.63 -12.12
C ILE A 30 -2.62 1.22 -13.15
N TRP A 31 -3.58 0.45 -13.61
CA TRP A 31 -4.68 0.95 -14.44
C TRP A 31 -5.94 0.92 -13.60
N PHE A 32 -6.73 1.97 -13.64
CA PHE A 32 -7.97 2.03 -12.89
C PHE A 32 -9.06 2.66 -13.73
N ASP A 33 -10.30 2.26 -13.44
CA ASP A 33 -11.49 2.89 -13.97
C ASP A 33 -12.50 3.09 -12.84
N ASP A 34 -13.47 3.96 -13.10
CA ASP A 34 -14.50 4.33 -12.15
C ASP A 34 -15.83 3.60 -12.36
N ASP A 35 -15.81 2.44 -13.05
CA ASP A 35 -16.93 1.63 -13.52
C ASP A 35 -17.93 2.37 -14.46
N PHE A 36 -17.94 3.70 -14.51
CA PHE A 36 -18.90 4.50 -15.29
C PHE A 36 -18.41 4.80 -16.71
N ASN A 37 -17.12 5.09 -16.89
CA ASN A 37 -16.60 5.59 -18.16
C ASN A 37 -15.90 4.54 -19.04
N GLN A 38 -15.65 3.32 -18.53
CA GLN A 38 -14.95 2.20 -19.22
C GLN A 38 -13.56 2.53 -19.80
N GLU A 39 -13.06 3.75 -19.60
CA GLU A 39 -11.72 4.16 -20.00
C GLU A 39 -10.74 3.88 -18.85
N LEU A 40 -9.75 3.03 -19.12
CA LEU A 40 -8.69 2.74 -18.16
C LEU A 40 -7.71 3.91 -18.12
N VAL A 41 -7.66 4.56 -16.96
CA VAL A 41 -6.68 5.60 -16.67
C VAL A 41 -5.44 4.97 -16.08
N GLN A 42 -4.27 5.40 -16.55
CA GLN A 42 -3.00 4.92 -16.01
C GLN A 42 -2.56 5.78 -14.83
N GLY A 43 -2.20 5.13 -13.73
CA GLY A 43 -1.50 5.71 -12.60
C GLY A 43 -0.17 5.01 -12.33
N GLN A 44 0.51 5.50 -11.29
CA GLN A 44 1.74 4.90 -10.78
C GLN A 44 1.59 4.58 -9.30
N MET A 45 1.79 3.32 -8.94
CA MET A 45 1.73 2.89 -7.55
C MET A 45 2.78 3.62 -6.71
N VAL A 46 2.42 3.88 -5.45
CA VAL A 46 3.27 4.50 -4.44
C VAL A 46 3.56 3.48 -3.35
N ASP A 47 2.50 2.86 -2.84
CA ASP A 47 2.58 1.82 -1.83
C ASP A 47 1.41 0.84 -1.95
N ILE A 48 1.61 -0.38 -1.45
CA ILE A 48 0.58 -1.42 -1.43
C ILE A 48 0.64 -2.27 -0.16
N SER A 49 -0.54 -2.69 0.31
CA SER A 49 -0.73 -3.71 1.32
C SER A 49 -1.78 -4.72 0.85
N SER A 50 -2.04 -5.76 1.62
CA SER A 50 -3.07 -6.75 1.29
C SER A 50 -4.46 -6.13 1.17
N LYS A 51 -4.73 -5.02 1.85
CA LYS A 51 -6.07 -4.40 1.93
C LYS A 51 -6.21 -3.08 1.17
N ALA A 52 -5.11 -2.50 0.71
CA ALA A 52 -5.14 -1.16 0.12
C ALA A 52 -3.96 -0.93 -0.82
N ALA A 53 -4.14 0.00 -1.76
CA ALA A 53 -3.05 0.58 -2.53
C ALA A 53 -3.15 2.11 -2.49
N ALA A 54 -2.00 2.76 -2.61
CA ALA A 54 -1.92 4.17 -2.96
C ALA A 54 -1.20 4.33 -4.29
N PHE A 55 -1.69 5.24 -5.12
CA PHE A 55 -1.09 5.53 -6.42
C PHE A 55 -1.24 7.02 -6.77
N THR A 56 -0.44 7.49 -7.71
CA THR A 56 -0.58 8.81 -8.32
C THR A 56 -1.24 8.72 -9.68
N CYS A 57 -2.10 9.68 -10.00
CA CYS A 57 -2.68 9.87 -11.32
C CYS A 57 -2.72 11.36 -11.69
N HIS A 58 -2.92 11.65 -12.96
CA HIS A 58 -3.02 13.02 -13.45
C HIS A 58 -4.38 13.64 -13.12
N ALA A 59 -4.38 14.91 -12.69
CA ALA A 59 -5.57 15.63 -12.24
C ALA A 59 -6.48 16.13 -13.37
N TYR A 60 -5.98 16.15 -14.61
CA TYR A 60 -6.76 16.51 -15.80
C TYR A 60 -7.42 15.28 -16.46
N GLU A 61 -7.02 14.09 -16.06
CA GLU A 61 -7.73 12.85 -16.36
C GLU A 61 -8.82 12.65 -15.32
N SER A 62 -9.89 11.93 -15.68
CA SER A 62 -11.00 11.57 -14.80
C SER A 62 -10.47 10.90 -13.53
N TYR A 63 -10.26 11.67 -12.46
CA TYR A 63 -9.79 11.14 -11.18
C TYR A 63 -10.98 10.81 -10.28
N PRO A 64 -10.92 9.72 -9.50
CA PRO A 64 -12.03 9.33 -8.66
C PRO A 64 -12.24 10.35 -7.56
N SER A 65 -13.48 10.48 -7.10
CA SER A 65 -13.87 11.25 -5.91
C SER A 65 -13.72 10.40 -4.64
N GLU A 66 -13.65 11.03 -3.46
CA GLU A 66 -13.64 10.28 -2.20
C GLU A 66 -14.94 9.47 -2.05
N GLY A 67 -14.80 8.24 -1.57
CA GLY A 67 -15.88 7.25 -1.46
C GLY A 67 -16.26 6.56 -2.77
N GLN A 68 -15.74 7.01 -3.92
CA GLN A 68 -16.10 6.43 -5.22
C GLN A 68 -15.54 5.01 -5.37
N GLN A 69 -16.37 4.13 -5.94
CA GLN A 69 -15.95 2.79 -6.33
C GLN A 69 -14.99 2.87 -7.51
N VAL A 70 -13.93 2.06 -7.46
CA VAL A 70 -12.93 1.96 -8.52
C VAL A 70 -12.56 0.51 -8.74
N THR A 71 -12.31 0.14 -9.99
CA THR A 71 -11.73 -1.13 -10.37
C THR A 71 -10.28 -0.91 -10.76
N ALA A 72 -9.35 -1.59 -10.09
CA ALA A 72 -7.91 -1.44 -10.28
C ALA A 72 -7.27 -2.73 -10.81
N HIS A 73 -6.40 -2.57 -11.80
CA HIS A 73 -5.60 -3.60 -12.44
C HIS A 73 -4.11 -3.32 -12.21
N PHE A 74 -3.40 -4.26 -11.61
CA PHE A 74 -1.99 -4.10 -11.26
C PHE A 74 -1.27 -5.44 -11.10
N SER A 75 0.05 -5.39 -10.97
CA SER A 75 0.89 -6.55 -10.71
C SER A 75 1.70 -6.35 -9.42
N VAL A 76 1.79 -7.36 -8.57
CA VAL A 76 2.56 -7.32 -7.32
C VAL A 76 3.66 -8.37 -7.37
N PRO A 77 4.89 -8.07 -6.92
CA PRO A 77 5.95 -9.06 -6.81
C PRO A 77 5.59 -10.16 -5.81
N LEU A 78 6.02 -11.37 -6.11
CA LEU A 78 5.93 -12.54 -5.27
C LEU A 78 7.34 -13.10 -5.10
N CYS A 79 7.92 -12.93 -3.92
CA CYS A 79 9.21 -13.50 -3.56
C CYS A 79 9.09 -15.02 -3.44
N GLY A 80 9.99 -15.74 -4.10
CA GLY A 80 10.12 -17.19 -4.09
C GLY A 80 11.44 -17.64 -3.43
N PRO A 81 11.70 -18.95 -3.38
CA PRO A 81 12.94 -19.47 -2.81
C PRO A 81 14.18 -19.00 -3.59
N GLY A 82 15.27 -18.74 -2.86
CA GLY A 82 16.57 -18.41 -3.43
C GLY A 82 16.59 -17.12 -4.26
N ASP A 83 16.03 -16.04 -3.74
CA ASP A 83 15.97 -14.71 -4.37
C ASP A 83 15.23 -14.67 -5.72
N SER A 84 14.44 -15.69 -6.03
CA SER A 84 13.55 -15.67 -7.19
C SER A 84 12.35 -14.75 -6.93
N PHE A 85 11.84 -14.10 -7.98
CA PHE A 85 10.60 -13.35 -7.90
C PHE A 85 9.73 -13.57 -9.14
N ALA A 86 8.42 -13.57 -8.95
CA ALA A 86 7.43 -13.60 -10.01
C ALA A 86 6.48 -12.40 -9.89
N MET A 87 5.93 -11.93 -11.00
CA MET A 87 4.90 -10.89 -11.00
C MET A 87 3.52 -11.53 -11.02
N ARG A 88 2.66 -11.19 -10.05
CA ARG A 88 1.28 -11.68 -10.00
C ARG A 88 0.30 -10.58 -10.30
N ASN A 89 -0.55 -10.79 -11.30
CA ASN A 89 -1.56 -9.84 -11.74
C ASN A 89 -2.81 -9.93 -10.86
N PHE A 90 -3.42 -8.78 -10.59
CA PHE A 90 -4.63 -8.63 -9.82
C PHE A 90 -5.59 -7.65 -10.49
N THR A 91 -6.87 -7.99 -10.41
CA THR A 91 -7.98 -7.05 -10.56
C THR A 91 -8.65 -6.94 -9.19
N ARG A 92 -8.82 -5.71 -8.69
CA ARG A 92 -9.45 -5.45 -7.40
C ARG A 92 -10.39 -4.26 -7.51
N SER A 93 -11.66 -4.50 -7.21
CA SER A 93 -12.60 -3.43 -6.90
C SER A 93 -12.36 -2.93 -5.48
N GLY A 94 -12.61 -1.65 -5.26
CA GLY A 94 -12.43 -1.00 -3.98
C GLY A 94 -13.11 0.35 -3.95
N HIS A 95 -12.88 1.11 -2.88
CA HIS A 95 -13.35 2.48 -2.78
C HIS A 95 -12.19 3.42 -2.48
N THR A 96 -12.26 4.61 -3.06
CA THR A 96 -11.30 5.69 -2.76
C THR A 96 -11.52 6.17 -1.34
N CYS A 97 -10.53 6.02 -0.47
CA CYS A 97 -10.64 6.40 0.94
C CYS A 97 -9.97 7.74 1.26
N ARG A 98 -9.09 8.23 0.38
CA ARG A 98 -8.42 9.52 0.53
C ARG A 98 -7.87 10.01 -0.79
N ILE A 99 -7.99 11.32 -1.04
CA ILE A 99 -7.34 11.98 -2.18
C ILE A 99 -6.46 13.12 -1.67
N GLU A 100 -5.16 13.02 -1.93
CA GLU A 100 -4.19 14.06 -1.61
C GLU A 100 -3.83 14.86 -2.87
N HIS A 101 -3.81 16.19 -2.71
CA HIS A 101 -3.32 17.10 -3.73
C HIS A 101 -1.79 17.18 -3.64
N VAL A 102 -1.09 16.42 -4.48
CA VAL A 102 0.37 16.42 -4.50
C VAL A 102 0.90 17.71 -5.11
N ASN A 103 0.34 18.10 -6.26
CA ASN A 103 0.57 19.39 -6.91
C ASN A 103 -0.58 19.70 -7.89
N TYR A 104 -0.43 20.70 -8.76
CA TYR A 104 -1.46 21.09 -9.73
C TYR A 104 -1.74 20.02 -10.80
N VAL A 105 -0.79 19.11 -11.05
CA VAL A 105 -0.85 18.06 -12.08
C VAL A 105 -1.21 16.69 -11.50
N LEU A 106 -0.79 16.40 -10.27
CA LEU A 106 -0.87 15.07 -9.69
C LEU A 106 -1.81 15.02 -8.49
N ARG A 107 -2.58 13.95 -8.44
CA ARG A 107 -3.31 13.50 -7.26
C ARG A 107 -2.65 12.22 -6.76
N ARG A 108 -2.69 12.03 -5.43
CA ARG A 108 -2.42 10.73 -4.83
C ARG A 108 -3.73 10.18 -4.30
N VAL A 109 -4.12 9.03 -4.82
CA VAL A 109 -5.36 8.34 -4.49
C VAL A 109 -5.00 7.15 -3.61
N ALA A 110 -5.70 6.99 -2.49
CA ALA A 110 -5.67 5.78 -1.69
C ALA A 110 -6.96 5.02 -1.89
N VAL A 111 -6.84 3.73 -2.23
CA VAL A 111 -7.97 2.82 -2.43
C VAL A 111 -7.91 1.72 -1.40
N GLN A 112 -9.06 1.44 -0.79
CA GLN A 112 -9.25 0.25 0.04
C GLN A 112 -9.97 -0.82 -0.77
N PHE A 113 -9.37 -2.01 -0.86
CA PHE A 113 -9.91 -3.12 -1.63
C PHE A 113 -11.14 -3.72 -0.94
N ALA A 114 -12.14 -4.11 -1.75
CA ALA A 114 -13.29 -4.86 -1.26
C ALA A 114 -12.90 -6.29 -0.85
N GLU A 115 -12.03 -6.93 -1.62
CA GLU A 115 -11.42 -8.23 -1.30
C GLU A 115 -9.91 -8.05 -1.12
N PRO A 116 -9.30 -8.54 -0.02
CA PRO A 116 -7.87 -8.44 0.16
C PRO A 116 -7.07 -9.25 -0.88
N LEU A 117 -5.79 -8.94 -1.00
CA LEU A 117 -4.82 -9.80 -1.67
C LEU A 117 -4.61 -11.09 -0.85
N PRO A 118 -4.26 -12.22 -1.50
CA PRO A 118 -4.06 -13.49 -0.82
C PRO A 118 -2.75 -13.56 -0.03
N PHE A 119 -1.97 -12.47 0.02
CA PHE A 119 -0.74 -12.34 0.79
C PHE A 119 -0.52 -10.86 1.17
N LYS A 120 0.44 -10.62 2.06
CA LYS A 120 0.86 -9.30 2.50
C LYS A 120 2.14 -8.87 1.78
N PRO A 121 2.09 -7.93 0.82
CA PRO A 121 3.26 -7.59 0.01
C PRO A 121 4.45 -7.08 0.84
N GLY A 122 4.19 -6.30 1.90
CA GLY A 122 5.25 -5.76 2.77
C GLY A 122 5.84 -6.74 3.78
N GLU A 123 5.39 -7.99 3.82
CA GLU A 123 5.80 -8.99 4.84
C GLU A 123 6.28 -10.32 4.21
N GLN A 124 6.57 -10.36 2.90
CA GLN A 124 6.88 -11.60 2.18
C GLN A 124 8.16 -12.31 2.70
N ASP A 125 9.17 -11.56 3.11
CA ASP A 125 10.44 -12.12 3.62
C ASP A 125 10.30 -12.79 5.01
N GLN A 126 9.24 -12.44 5.77
CA GLN A 126 9.03 -12.98 7.12
C GLN A 126 8.32 -14.34 7.11
N GLN A 127 7.78 -14.77 5.97
CA GLN A 127 7.09 -16.06 5.84
C GLN A 127 8.04 -17.24 5.56
N GLN A 128 9.34 -16.96 5.45
CA GLN A 128 10.38 -17.91 5.06
C GLN A 128 11.33 -18.27 6.22
N VAL A 129 10.78 -18.57 7.40
CA VAL A 129 11.53 -19.31 8.43
C VAL A 129 11.05 -20.76 8.39
N PRO A 130 11.81 -21.69 7.78
CA PRO A 130 11.54 -23.11 7.96
C PRO A 130 11.68 -23.40 9.46
N ALA A 131 10.67 -24.04 10.05
CA ALA A 131 10.76 -24.55 11.41
C ALA A 131 12.06 -25.36 11.56
N PRO A 132 12.87 -25.14 12.61
CA PRO A 132 14.04 -25.96 12.84
C PRO A 132 13.58 -27.41 12.94
N SER A 133 14.03 -28.23 12.01
CA SER A 133 13.82 -29.67 12.06
C SER A 133 14.57 -30.17 13.29
N LEU A 134 13.83 -30.49 14.35
CA LEU A 134 14.39 -31.20 15.50
C LEU A 134 14.73 -32.62 15.02
N LEU A 135 16.02 -32.87 14.79
CA LEU A 135 16.62 -34.20 14.82
C LEU A 135 17.24 -34.42 16.19
#